data_AF-Q0D060-F1
#
_entry.id   AF-Q0D060-F1
#
_cell.length_a   1.000
_cell.length_b   1.000
_cell.length_c   1.000
_cell.angle_alpha   90.00
_cell.angle_beta   90.00
_cell.angle_gamma   90.00
#
_symmetry.space_group_name_H-M   'P 1'
#
loop_
_entity.id
_entity.type
_entity.pdbx_description
1 polymer ?
#
loop_
_entity_poly.entity_id
_entity_poly.type
_entity_poly.pdbx_seq_one_letter_code
_entity_poly.pdbx_strand_id
1 'polypeptide(L)'
;MSGKFALLHRPRITSTRRCPAGGIFHYSSSKSLRYEEQSNFLGNFFERNSPPERTADYFSSIEWTRKVIENKDYDIVPFFPRHFNKHTGENRFFGQTVNTDSTIPHVLSLRLRDIQAPRSGRLHGLNPRHKLRTQPDAICLMSLGHALEEHPTITHGGFQAVLFDEIMRFVVLLHHHQTCQPGPRDKHYTANMSLCYHAPVFAPSDILLRSRLIRRERRKWFTEAEIVDGAGTVLTTAESITLKIFMYFIRGTHKMANSKYEYVKAFEQPDILLPNTWIVVRIDGRGFHKLTDRYGFKKPNDRRALDLMNAAAVKVMKDLPDICIAYGISDEYRKLVTTIVSTFTAHYVYQWGTYFPDTPLQPPHLPSFDGRAVVYPNTRIFRDYMSWRQVDCKYLTLLSDQVTHARKATSTISTTPPSGPWSNKEA
;
A
#
# COMPACT_ATOMS: atom_id res chain seq x y z
N MET A 1 27.70 -8.76 26.08
CA MET A 1 26.93 -7.73 25.34
C MET A 1 26.22 -8.37 24.17
N SER A 2 24.90 -8.50 24.24
CA SER A 2 24.02 -8.78 23.10
C SER A 2 22.90 -7.74 23.16
N GLY A 3 23.11 -6.62 22.47
CA GLY A 3 22.13 -5.55 22.38
C GLY A 3 20.94 -5.99 21.53
N LYS A 4 19.73 -5.77 22.04
CA LYS A 4 18.49 -6.24 21.39
C LYS A 4 17.38 -5.20 21.53
N PHE A 5 16.48 -5.11 20.56
CA PHE A 5 15.39 -4.11 20.49
C PHE A 5 14.05 -4.74 20.20
N ALA A 6 12.96 -4.20 20.73
CA ALA A 6 11.57 -4.53 20.42
C ALA A 6 10.82 -3.26 19.98
N LEU A 7 10.02 -3.37 18.92
CA LEU A 7 9.21 -2.29 18.32
C LEU A 7 7.77 -2.78 18.07
N LEU A 8 6.76 -1.89 18.17
CA LEU A 8 5.34 -2.25 18.28
C LEU A 8 4.33 -1.37 17.50
N HIS A 9 3.36 -1.97 16.82
CA HIS A 9 2.25 -1.30 16.12
C HIS A 9 0.88 -1.43 16.85
N ARG A 10 -0.08 -0.53 16.56
CA ARG A 10 -1.40 -0.46 17.21
C ARG A 10 -2.54 -0.07 16.23
N PRO A 11 -3.61 -0.88 16.07
CA PRO A 11 -4.76 -0.53 15.23
C PRO A 11 -5.82 0.35 15.93
N ARG A 12 -6.67 1.04 15.15
CA ARG A 12 -7.93 1.68 15.60
C ARG A 12 -9.11 0.69 15.53
N ILE A 13 -10.23 1.02 16.18
CA ILE A 13 -11.35 0.09 16.48
C ILE A 13 -12.69 0.59 15.90
N THR A 14 -13.48 -0.33 15.34
CA THR A 14 -14.98 -0.47 15.27
C THR A 14 -15.36 -1.18 13.96
N SER A 15 -16.38 -2.02 13.82
CA SER A 15 -17.32 -2.66 14.78
C SER A 15 -17.65 -4.10 14.32
N THR A 16 -18.35 -4.89 15.13
CA THR A 16 -18.48 -6.36 14.99
C THR A 16 -19.77 -6.86 14.31
N ARG A 17 -19.69 -8.01 13.61
CA ARG A 17 -20.71 -9.08 13.61
C ARG A 17 -20.07 -10.44 13.36
N ARG A 18 -20.67 -11.52 13.90
CA ARG A 18 -20.27 -12.94 13.69
C ARG A 18 -21.27 -13.65 12.79
N CYS A 19 -20.84 -14.72 12.11
CA CYS A 19 -21.68 -15.85 11.68
C CYS A 19 -20.83 -17.15 11.60
N PRO A 20 -21.45 -18.35 11.51
CA PRO A 20 -20.84 -19.61 11.95
C PRO A 20 -19.97 -20.33 10.91
N ALA A 21 -19.39 -21.47 11.32
CA ALA A 21 -18.42 -22.27 10.57
C ALA A 21 -19.03 -23.48 9.85
N GLY A 22 -18.25 -24.08 8.94
CA GLY A 22 -18.38 -25.49 8.52
C GLY A 22 -19.21 -25.73 7.25
N GLY A 23 -18.53 -26.07 6.15
CA GLY A 23 -19.19 -26.47 4.90
C GLY A 23 -18.23 -26.62 3.72
N ILE A 24 -17.48 -27.72 3.66
CA ILE A 24 -16.61 -28.02 2.51
C ILE A 24 -17.46 -28.60 1.38
N PHE A 25 -17.75 -27.79 0.36
CA PHE A 25 -18.37 -28.26 -0.88
C PHE A 25 -17.34 -28.36 -2.00
N HIS A 26 -16.99 -29.60 -2.37
CA HIS A 26 -16.19 -29.87 -3.57
C HIS A 26 -17.01 -29.60 -4.83
N TYR A 27 -16.86 -28.41 -5.41
CA TYR A 27 -17.35 -28.15 -6.77
C TYR A 27 -16.44 -28.82 -7.80
N SER A 28 -16.86 -29.99 -8.29
CA SER A 28 -16.33 -30.58 -9.51
C SER A 28 -16.47 -29.59 -10.66
N SER A 29 -15.41 -29.38 -11.44
CA SER A 29 -15.38 -28.40 -12.52
C SER A 29 -16.08 -28.92 -13.77
N SER A 30 -17.42 -28.99 -13.72
CA SER A 30 -18.23 -29.03 -14.95
C SER A 30 -17.91 -27.80 -15.81
N LYS A 31 -18.01 -27.95 -17.13
CA LYS A 31 -17.57 -26.93 -18.10
C LYS A 31 -18.45 -25.68 -18.04
N SER A 32 -18.15 -24.75 -17.15
CA SER A 32 -18.69 -23.40 -17.23
C SER A 32 -18.19 -22.75 -18.54
N LEU A 33 -19.13 -22.33 -19.38
CA LEU A 33 -18.85 -21.56 -20.59
C LEU A 33 -18.19 -20.25 -20.15
N ARG A 34 -16.87 -20.14 -20.39
CA ARG A 34 -16.11 -18.96 -20.00
C ARG A 34 -16.51 -17.81 -20.92
N TYR A 35 -17.25 -16.86 -20.36
CA TYR A 35 -17.64 -15.62 -21.02
C TYR A 35 -16.41 -14.70 -21.15
N GLU A 36 -15.54 -15.03 -22.12
CA GLU A 36 -14.36 -14.24 -22.46
C GLU A 36 -14.77 -13.11 -23.42
N GLU A 37 -15.25 -12.00 -22.85
CA GLU A 37 -15.52 -10.77 -23.59
C GLU A 37 -14.32 -10.35 -24.44
N GLN A 38 -14.59 -9.75 -25.60
CA GLN A 38 -13.58 -9.28 -26.54
C GLN A 38 -13.26 -7.80 -26.33
N SER A 39 -12.14 -7.34 -26.86
CA SER A 39 -11.62 -5.98 -26.69
C SER A 39 -12.54 -4.89 -27.26
N ASN A 40 -13.40 -5.23 -28.23
CA ASN A 40 -14.43 -4.34 -28.78
C ASN A 40 -15.72 -4.26 -27.93
N PHE A 41 -15.79 -4.89 -26.74
CA PHE A 41 -17.01 -4.98 -25.91
C PHE A 41 -17.74 -3.62 -25.73
N LEU A 42 -17.01 -2.52 -25.62
CA LEU A 42 -17.59 -1.19 -25.39
C LEU A 42 -18.37 -0.66 -26.60
N GLY A 43 -17.91 -0.95 -27.83
CA GLY A 43 -18.66 -0.65 -29.06
C GLY A 43 -19.94 -1.48 -29.14
N ASN A 44 -19.82 -2.80 -28.97
CA ASN A 44 -20.96 -3.72 -28.90
C ASN A 44 -21.96 -3.33 -27.79
N PHE A 45 -21.49 -2.67 -26.72
CA PHE A 45 -22.32 -2.17 -25.63
C PHE A 45 -23.07 -0.89 -26.04
N PHE A 46 -22.40 0.08 -26.68
CA PHE A 46 -23.03 1.29 -27.22
C PHE A 46 -24.06 0.98 -28.31
N GLU A 47 -23.84 -0.04 -29.15
CA GLU A 47 -24.81 -0.49 -30.17
C GLU A 47 -26.09 -1.12 -29.57
N ARG A 48 -26.04 -1.58 -28.32
CA ARG A 48 -27.12 -2.39 -27.69
C ARG A 48 -27.83 -1.70 -26.54
N ASN A 49 -27.38 -0.51 -26.15
CA ASN A 49 -27.89 0.20 -24.97
C ASN A 49 -28.02 1.69 -25.30
N SER A 50 -29.13 2.29 -24.91
CA SER A 50 -29.31 3.75 -24.89
C SER A 50 -29.48 4.21 -23.43
N PRO A 51 -29.17 5.46 -23.08
CA PRO A 51 -29.62 6.04 -21.82
C PRO A 51 -31.15 5.97 -21.68
N PRO A 52 -31.69 5.83 -20.47
CA PRO A 52 -33.14 5.88 -20.26
C PRO A 52 -33.73 7.23 -20.68
N GLU A 53 -34.80 7.21 -21.47
CA GLU A 53 -35.52 8.39 -21.97
C GLU A 53 -35.86 9.37 -20.84
N ARG A 54 -36.47 8.86 -19.75
CA ARG A 54 -36.77 9.60 -18.50
C ARG A 54 -35.60 10.44 -17.93
N THR A 55 -34.37 10.06 -18.23
CA THR A 55 -33.15 10.71 -17.75
C THR A 55 -32.65 11.77 -18.73
N ALA A 56 -32.86 11.57 -20.04
CA ALA A 56 -32.67 12.63 -21.02
C ALA A 56 -33.72 13.73 -20.82
N ASP A 57 -34.99 13.38 -20.58
CA ASP A 57 -36.07 14.32 -20.30
C ASP A 57 -35.79 15.17 -19.05
N TYR A 58 -35.43 14.52 -17.94
CA TYR A 58 -35.09 15.16 -16.67
C TYR A 58 -34.01 16.25 -16.85
N PHE A 59 -32.86 15.89 -17.41
CA PHE A 59 -31.78 16.86 -17.63
C PHE A 59 -32.04 17.82 -18.80
N SER A 60 -33.01 17.56 -19.67
CA SER A 60 -33.48 18.52 -20.69
C SER A 60 -34.49 19.53 -20.13
N SER A 61 -35.14 19.24 -19.00
CA SER A 61 -36.03 20.18 -18.31
C SER A 61 -35.27 21.31 -17.59
N ILE A 62 -34.11 20.99 -17.02
CA ILE A 62 -33.23 21.92 -16.30
C ILE A 62 -32.37 22.72 -17.30
N GLU A 63 -32.27 24.04 -17.12
CA GLU A 63 -31.70 24.92 -18.16
C GLU A 63 -30.18 24.78 -18.34
N TRP A 64 -29.43 24.67 -17.24
CA TRP A 64 -27.96 24.62 -17.31
C TRP A 64 -27.46 23.27 -17.84
N THR A 65 -28.17 22.17 -17.52
CA THR A 65 -27.89 20.82 -18.04
C THR A 65 -28.29 20.67 -19.50
N ARG A 66 -29.38 21.32 -19.95
CA ARG A 66 -29.76 21.35 -21.37
C ARG A 66 -28.62 21.91 -22.24
N LYS A 67 -27.96 22.98 -21.80
CA LYS A 67 -26.78 23.56 -22.49
C LYS A 67 -25.58 22.60 -22.57
N VAL A 68 -25.49 21.61 -21.67
CA VAL A 68 -24.50 20.52 -21.74
C VAL A 68 -24.92 19.46 -22.75
N ILE A 69 -26.21 19.13 -22.82
CA ILE A 69 -26.81 18.14 -23.74
C ILE A 69 -26.77 18.63 -25.20
N GLU A 70 -27.03 19.92 -25.43
CA GLU A 70 -27.04 20.55 -26.76
C GLU A 70 -25.62 20.76 -27.35
N ASN A 71 -24.56 20.40 -26.61
CA ASN A 71 -23.18 20.59 -27.04
C ASN A 71 -22.77 19.58 -28.14
N LYS A 72 -22.72 20.09 -29.37
CA LYS A 72 -22.46 19.32 -30.61
C LYS A 72 -21.08 18.65 -30.69
N ASP A 73 -20.15 18.97 -29.79
CA ASP A 73 -18.84 18.31 -29.69
C ASP A 73 -18.95 16.90 -29.06
N TYR A 74 -20.06 16.58 -28.40
CA TYR A 74 -20.26 15.34 -27.66
C TYR A 74 -21.38 14.48 -28.26
N ASP A 75 -21.24 13.16 -28.13
CA ASP A 75 -22.32 12.18 -28.30
C ASP A 75 -22.89 11.79 -26.95
N ILE A 76 -24.21 11.73 -26.83
CA ILE A 76 -24.90 11.03 -25.74
C ILE A 76 -24.63 9.54 -25.87
N VAL A 77 -24.18 8.89 -24.79
CA VAL A 77 -23.85 7.45 -24.73
C VAL A 77 -24.40 6.82 -23.45
N PRO A 78 -24.71 5.50 -23.41
CA PRO A 78 -25.05 4.82 -22.17
C PRO A 78 -23.83 4.75 -21.24
N PHE A 79 -24.02 5.01 -19.95
CA PHE A 79 -22.93 5.02 -18.98
C PHE A 79 -22.61 3.58 -18.55
N PHE A 80 -21.53 2.98 -19.07
CA PHE A 80 -21.20 1.56 -18.82
C PHE A 80 -21.28 1.13 -17.33
N PRO A 81 -20.76 1.91 -16.35
CA PRO A 81 -20.91 1.63 -14.92
C PRO A 81 -22.34 1.41 -14.42
N ARG A 82 -23.36 1.94 -15.13
CA ARG A 82 -24.76 1.82 -14.75
C ARG A 82 -25.38 0.46 -15.11
N HIS A 83 -24.71 -0.35 -15.94
CA HIS A 83 -25.23 -1.61 -16.46
C HIS A 83 -24.61 -2.79 -15.70
N PHE A 84 -25.31 -3.27 -14.66
CA PHE A 84 -24.92 -4.42 -13.85
C PHE A 84 -24.93 -5.73 -14.67
N ASN A 85 -23.76 -6.34 -14.86
CA ASN A 85 -23.64 -7.63 -15.54
C ASN A 85 -23.93 -8.78 -14.58
N LYS A 86 -25.12 -9.35 -14.68
CA LYS A 86 -25.60 -10.47 -13.83
C LYS A 86 -24.73 -11.71 -13.88
N HIS A 87 -23.96 -11.95 -14.96
CA HIS A 87 -23.12 -13.14 -15.13
C HIS A 87 -21.74 -12.98 -14.48
N THR A 88 -21.13 -11.79 -14.56
CA THR A 88 -19.76 -11.55 -14.07
C THR A 88 -19.72 -10.89 -12.69
N GLY A 89 -20.82 -10.27 -12.24
CA GLY A 89 -20.86 -9.43 -11.06
C GLY A 89 -20.38 -7.99 -11.27
N GLU A 90 -19.88 -7.66 -12.47
CA GLU A 90 -19.35 -6.34 -12.80
C GLU A 90 -20.45 -5.26 -12.72
N ASN A 91 -20.06 -4.04 -12.32
CA ASN A 91 -20.94 -2.87 -12.18
C ASN A 91 -22.09 -3.01 -11.16
N ARG A 92 -22.10 -4.06 -10.31
CA ARG A 92 -23.17 -4.25 -9.31
C ARG A 92 -23.40 -3.04 -8.41
N PHE A 93 -22.33 -2.39 -7.92
CA PHE A 93 -22.48 -1.26 -7.02
C PHE A 93 -23.19 -0.07 -7.70
N PHE A 94 -22.64 0.42 -8.82
CA PHE A 94 -23.16 1.62 -9.48
C PHE A 94 -24.43 1.38 -10.33
N GLY A 95 -24.61 0.15 -10.82
CA GLY A 95 -25.78 -0.28 -11.59
C GLY A 95 -26.93 -0.88 -10.78
N GLN A 96 -26.73 -1.23 -9.50
CA GLN A 96 -27.78 -1.76 -8.62
C GLN A 96 -27.82 -1.09 -7.24
N THR A 97 -26.70 -1.02 -6.51
CA THR A 97 -26.69 -0.54 -5.12
C THR A 97 -26.98 0.95 -4.99
N VAL A 98 -26.44 1.79 -5.88
CA VAL A 98 -26.71 3.25 -5.93
C VAL A 98 -27.47 3.65 -7.20
N ASN A 99 -28.39 2.76 -7.61
CA ASN A 99 -29.35 2.97 -8.69
C ASN A 99 -30.76 2.95 -8.10
N THR A 100 -31.01 3.88 -7.17
CA THR A 100 -32.30 4.08 -6.49
C THR A 100 -32.70 5.54 -6.54
N ASP A 101 -33.99 5.81 -6.44
CA ASP A 101 -34.52 7.18 -6.50
C ASP A 101 -34.05 8.06 -5.31
N SER A 102 -33.58 7.43 -4.23
CA SER A 102 -32.99 8.08 -3.06
C SER A 102 -31.47 8.31 -3.12
N THR A 103 -30.74 7.67 -4.04
CA THR A 103 -29.26 7.73 -4.11
C THR A 103 -28.81 8.51 -5.35
N ILE A 104 -28.94 7.91 -6.52
CA ILE A 104 -28.77 8.57 -7.82
C ILE A 104 -29.95 8.11 -8.69
N PRO A 105 -31.02 8.91 -8.89
CA PRO A 105 -32.11 8.55 -9.81
C PRO A 105 -31.70 8.62 -11.29
N HIS A 106 -30.85 9.58 -11.64
CA HIS A 106 -30.56 9.98 -13.02
C HIS A 106 -29.04 10.10 -13.28
N VAL A 107 -28.57 9.48 -14.37
CA VAL A 107 -27.20 9.59 -14.91
C VAL A 107 -27.26 9.66 -16.43
N LEU A 108 -26.71 10.74 -17.02
CA LEU A 108 -26.58 10.90 -18.46
C LEU A 108 -25.12 11.16 -18.82
N SER A 109 -24.48 10.20 -19.49
CA SER A 109 -23.09 10.34 -19.94
C SER A 109 -22.99 10.82 -21.38
N LEU A 110 -22.02 11.70 -21.63
CA LEU A 110 -21.68 12.16 -22.97
C LEU A 110 -20.17 12.00 -23.21
N ARG A 111 -19.81 11.64 -24.45
CA ARG A 111 -18.44 11.33 -24.90
C ARG A 111 -18.03 12.32 -25.97
N LEU A 112 -16.84 12.90 -25.87
CA LEU A 112 -16.27 13.77 -26.90
C LEU A 112 -16.13 13.00 -28.23
N ARG A 113 -16.62 13.57 -29.34
CA ARG A 113 -16.68 12.90 -30.65
C ARG A 113 -15.31 12.49 -31.17
N ASP A 114 -14.47 13.47 -31.44
CA ASP A 114 -13.12 13.28 -31.95
C ASP A 114 -12.12 12.97 -30.82
N ILE A 115 -12.52 12.18 -29.82
CA ILE A 115 -11.61 11.70 -28.76
C ILE A 115 -10.39 11.00 -29.38
N GLN A 116 -9.19 11.27 -28.88
CA GLN A 116 -7.94 10.68 -29.40
C GLN A 116 -7.01 10.32 -28.24
N ALA A 117 -6.64 9.04 -28.16
CA ALA A 117 -5.72 8.56 -27.12
C ALA A 117 -4.30 9.16 -27.26
N PRO A 118 -3.72 9.76 -26.20
CA PRO A 118 -2.35 10.24 -26.21
C PRO A 118 -1.34 9.15 -26.64
N ARG A 119 -0.41 9.54 -27.53
CA ARG A 119 0.65 8.66 -28.03
C ARG A 119 1.57 8.24 -26.87
N SER A 120 1.83 6.94 -26.75
CA SER A 120 2.68 6.37 -25.69
C SER A 120 4.17 6.60 -25.99
N GLY A 121 4.68 7.79 -25.68
CA GLY A 121 6.10 8.16 -25.78
C GLY A 121 6.72 8.53 -24.44
N ARG A 122 8.06 8.50 -24.35
CA ARG A 122 8.78 9.21 -23.27
C ARG A 122 8.71 10.70 -23.56
N LEU A 123 8.17 11.49 -22.63
CA LEU A 123 8.26 12.95 -22.68
C LEU A 123 9.66 13.40 -22.26
N HIS A 124 10.62 13.36 -23.19
CA HIS A 124 11.82 14.18 -23.13
C HIS A 124 11.57 15.45 -23.96
N GLY A 125 11.71 16.63 -23.35
CA GLY A 125 11.97 17.87 -24.07
C GLY A 125 10.83 18.51 -24.88
N LEU A 126 9.55 18.16 -24.69
CA LEU A 126 8.47 18.96 -25.27
C LEU A 126 8.15 20.18 -24.40
N ASN A 127 8.13 21.35 -25.04
CA ASN A 127 7.75 22.63 -24.42
C ASN A 127 6.34 22.55 -23.80
N PRO A 128 6.10 23.16 -22.62
CA PRO A 128 4.80 23.16 -21.92
C PRO A 128 3.71 24.02 -22.60
N ARG A 129 3.81 24.23 -23.92
CA ARG A 129 2.89 25.02 -24.76
C ARG A 129 2.37 24.27 -25.98
N HIS A 130 2.61 22.96 -26.11
CA HIS A 130 1.65 22.14 -26.85
C HIS A 130 0.29 22.25 -26.14
N LYS A 131 -0.70 22.85 -26.80
CA LYS A 131 -2.05 23.00 -26.24
C LYS A 131 -2.64 21.61 -25.99
N LEU A 132 -2.62 21.14 -24.74
CA LEU A 132 -3.50 20.02 -24.33
C LEU A 132 -4.94 20.46 -24.60
N ARG A 133 -5.79 19.53 -25.05
CA ARG A 133 -7.23 19.82 -25.18
C ARG A 133 -7.77 20.16 -23.80
N THR A 134 -8.42 21.31 -23.70
CA THR A 134 -9.07 21.82 -22.49
C THR A 134 -10.42 21.14 -22.24
N GLN A 135 -11.01 20.55 -23.28
CA GLN A 135 -12.24 19.79 -23.21
C GLN A 135 -12.03 18.45 -22.47
N PRO A 136 -12.98 18.05 -21.59
CA PRO A 136 -13.09 16.69 -21.09
C PRO A 136 -13.24 15.64 -22.21
N ASP A 137 -12.74 14.43 -22.00
CA ASP A 137 -12.97 13.30 -22.92
C ASP A 137 -14.35 12.67 -22.70
N ALA A 138 -14.83 12.69 -21.44
CA ALA A 138 -16.18 12.30 -21.08
C ALA A 138 -16.73 13.19 -19.96
N ILE A 139 -18.04 13.36 -19.99
CA ILE A 139 -18.82 14.09 -18.98
C ILE A 139 -20.04 13.27 -18.57
N CYS A 140 -20.51 13.48 -17.35
CA CYS A 140 -21.73 12.88 -16.82
C CYS A 140 -22.52 13.92 -16.04
N LEU A 141 -23.77 14.11 -16.41
CA LEU A 141 -24.76 14.72 -15.55
C LEU A 141 -25.26 13.66 -14.58
N MET A 142 -25.22 13.95 -13.28
CA MET A 142 -25.70 13.06 -12.23
C MET A 142 -26.58 13.83 -11.25
N SER A 143 -27.75 13.28 -10.97
CA SER A 143 -28.64 13.79 -9.93
C SER A 143 -28.38 13.02 -8.64
N LEU A 144 -28.09 13.74 -7.55
CA LEU A 144 -27.75 13.19 -6.24
C LEU A 144 -28.96 13.31 -5.30
N GLY A 145 -29.28 12.23 -4.58
CA GLY A 145 -30.37 12.16 -3.62
C GLY A 145 -29.91 12.08 -2.15
N HIS A 146 -30.86 12.31 -1.24
CA HIS A 146 -30.66 12.41 0.21
C HIS A 146 -29.91 11.23 0.87
N ALA A 147 -30.01 10.01 0.32
CA ALA A 147 -29.34 8.84 0.91
C ALA A 147 -27.81 8.83 0.70
N LEU A 148 -27.25 9.91 0.13
CA LEU A 148 -25.82 10.15 0.00
C LEU A 148 -25.26 11.15 1.03
N GLU A 149 -26.10 11.73 1.89
CA GLU A 149 -25.69 12.71 2.91
C GLU A 149 -24.84 12.07 4.02
N GLU A 150 -23.66 12.64 4.31
CA GLU A 150 -22.79 12.29 5.46
C GLU A 150 -22.99 13.25 6.63
N HIS A 151 -23.19 14.52 6.28
CA HIS A 151 -23.63 15.61 7.14
C HIS A 151 -24.90 16.19 6.49
N PRO A 152 -25.85 16.79 7.24
CA PRO A 152 -26.98 17.49 6.66
C PRO A 152 -26.62 18.30 5.41
N THR A 153 -27.32 17.97 4.32
CA THR A 153 -27.20 18.44 2.93
C THR A 153 -25.87 18.22 2.21
N ILE A 154 -24.89 17.48 2.73
CA ILE A 154 -23.56 17.31 2.11
C ILE A 154 -23.27 15.85 1.73
N THR A 155 -22.99 15.63 0.45
CA THR A 155 -22.64 14.32 -0.14
C THR A 155 -21.35 13.76 0.47
N HIS A 156 -21.43 12.53 0.98
CA HIS A 156 -20.33 11.81 1.63
C HIS A 156 -19.03 11.86 0.81
N GLY A 157 -17.92 12.29 1.42
CA GLY A 157 -16.64 12.49 0.69
C GLY A 157 -16.15 11.21 0.02
N GLY A 158 -16.20 10.10 0.76
CA GLY A 158 -15.93 8.76 0.22
C GLY A 158 -16.88 8.28 -0.88
N PHE A 159 -18.07 8.87 -1.05
CA PHE A 159 -18.96 8.56 -2.18
C PHE A 159 -18.57 9.36 -3.43
N GLN A 160 -18.14 10.61 -3.28
CA GLN A 160 -17.54 11.40 -4.36
C GLN A 160 -16.34 10.67 -4.97
N ALA A 161 -15.54 9.97 -4.16
CA ALA A 161 -14.48 9.08 -4.65
C ALA A 161 -14.98 7.91 -5.52
N VAL A 162 -16.18 7.37 -5.28
CA VAL A 162 -16.78 6.36 -6.18
C VAL A 162 -17.23 6.98 -7.50
N LEU A 163 -17.77 8.20 -7.47
CA LEU A 163 -18.09 8.95 -8.70
C LEU A 163 -16.83 9.10 -9.57
N PHE A 164 -15.71 9.48 -8.96
CA PHE A 164 -14.43 9.61 -9.65
C PHE A 164 -13.88 8.30 -10.20
N ASP A 165 -13.92 7.18 -9.45
CA ASP A 165 -13.49 5.88 -9.97
C ASP A 165 -14.28 5.50 -11.23
N GLU A 166 -15.61 5.66 -11.21
CA GLU A 166 -16.46 5.24 -12.32
C GLU A 166 -16.32 6.13 -13.57
N ILE A 167 -16.21 7.46 -13.44
CA ILE A 167 -15.97 8.35 -14.61
C ILE A 167 -14.57 8.18 -15.19
N MET A 168 -13.54 8.07 -14.34
CA MET A 168 -12.16 7.89 -14.80
C MET A 168 -11.97 6.51 -15.44
N ARG A 169 -12.57 5.47 -14.87
CA ARG A 169 -12.61 4.13 -15.50
C ARG A 169 -13.34 4.19 -16.84
N PHE A 170 -14.45 4.91 -16.96
CA PHE A 170 -15.16 5.11 -18.24
C PHE A 170 -14.27 5.79 -19.29
N VAL A 171 -13.55 6.87 -18.95
CA VAL A 171 -12.55 7.52 -19.83
C VAL A 171 -11.45 6.53 -20.25
N VAL A 172 -10.91 5.72 -19.33
CA VAL A 172 -9.92 4.69 -19.68
C VAL A 172 -10.50 3.63 -20.62
N LEU A 173 -11.76 3.20 -20.44
CA LEU A 173 -12.41 2.26 -21.35
C LEU A 173 -12.65 2.87 -22.74
N LEU A 174 -13.02 4.15 -22.82
CA LEU A 174 -13.20 4.87 -24.09
C LEU A 174 -11.91 4.92 -24.93
N HIS A 175 -10.79 5.35 -24.34
CA HIS A 175 -9.51 5.36 -25.05
C HIS A 175 -8.87 3.97 -25.21
N HIS A 176 -9.20 3.00 -24.35
CA HIS A 176 -8.82 1.62 -24.56
C HIS A 176 -9.51 1.06 -25.80
N HIS A 177 -10.82 1.27 -25.97
CA HIS A 177 -11.58 0.81 -27.13
C HIS A 177 -10.95 1.30 -28.45
N GLN A 178 -10.55 2.57 -28.54
CA GLN A 178 -9.84 3.14 -29.71
C GLN A 178 -8.43 2.58 -29.96
N THR A 179 -7.76 2.01 -28.95
CA THR A 179 -6.35 1.58 -29.04
C THR A 179 -6.13 0.12 -28.68
N CYS A 180 -7.20 -0.66 -28.63
CA CYS A 180 -7.15 -2.09 -28.41
C CYS A 180 -6.80 -2.83 -29.71
N GLN A 181 -6.22 -4.01 -29.56
CA GLN A 181 -6.09 -4.96 -30.66
C GLN A 181 -7.20 -6.00 -30.52
N PRO A 182 -7.69 -6.62 -31.62
CA PRO A 182 -8.66 -7.72 -31.55
C PRO A 182 -8.16 -8.87 -30.65
N GLY A 183 -9.04 -9.36 -29.78
CA GLY A 183 -8.72 -10.41 -28.80
C GLY A 183 -9.50 -10.22 -27.48
N PRO A 184 -9.18 -10.96 -26.41
CA PRO A 184 -9.86 -10.86 -25.13
C PRO A 184 -9.76 -9.47 -24.47
N ARG A 185 -10.81 -9.07 -23.75
CA ARG A 185 -10.90 -7.81 -23.01
C ARG A 185 -9.80 -7.70 -21.97
N ASP A 186 -9.00 -6.64 -22.10
CA ASP A 186 -7.99 -6.27 -21.09
C ASP A 186 -8.65 -5.73 -19.82
N LYS A 187 -8.10 -6.06 -18.66
CA LYS A 187 -8.63 -5.59 -17.37
C LYS A 187 -7.91 -4.32 -16.92
N HIS A 188 -8.65 -3.41 -16.33
CA HIS A 188 -8.17 -2.10 -15.88
C HIS A 188 -8.48 -1.94 -14.39
N TYR A 189 -7.50 -1.51 -13.60
CA TYR A 189 -7.61 -1.38 -12.15
C TYR A 189 -7.01 -0.05 -11.68
N THR A 190 -7.77 0.72 -10.92
CA THR A 190 -7.30 1.90 -10.20
C THR A 190 -6.20 1.50 -9.21
N ALA A 191 -5.01 2.08 -9.34
CA ALA A 191 -3.82 1.72 -8.56
C ALA A 191 -3.39 2.83 -7.58
N ASN A 192 -3.80 4.07 -7.84
CA ASN A 192 -3.80 5.18 -6.89
C ASN A 192 -4.84 6.20 -7.34
N MET A 193 -5.50 6.87 -6.40
CA MET A 193 -6.35 8.02 -6.67
C MET A 193 -6.25 9.03 -5.52
N SER A 194 -6.06 10.30 -5.85
CA SER A 194 -5.96 11.44 -4.93
C SER A 194 -7.14 12.39 -5.16
N LEU A 195 -7.69 12.97 -4.10
CA LEU A 195 -8.82 13.90 -4.16
C LEU A 195 -8.51 15.19 -3.40
N CYS A 196 -9.02 16.32 -3.90
CA CYS A 196 -9.03 17.62 -3.23
C CYS A 196 -10.46 18.17 -3.21
N TYR A 197 -11.03 18.33 -2.01
CA TYR A 197 -12.34 18.95 -1.80
C TYR A 197 -12.17 20.46 -1.63
N HIS A 198 -12.77 21.26 -2.52
CA HIS A 198 -12.63 22.72 -2.53
C HIS A 198 -13.88 23.42 -1.98
N ALA A 199 -15.05 22.84 -2.20
CA ALA A 199 -16.35 23.30 -1.69
C ALA A 199 -17.29 22.11 -1.45
N PRO A 200 -18.36 22.25 -0.65
CA PRO A 200 -19.33 21.18 -0.41
C PRO A 200 -20.05 20.74 -1.69
N VAL A 201 -20.11 19.42 -1.94
CA VAL A 201 -20.99 18.83 -2.95
C VAL A 201 -22.32 18.53 -2.28
N PHE A 202 -23.33 19.36 -2.52
CA PHE A 202 -24.62 19.23 -1.83
C PHE A 202 -25.40 17.98 -2.28
N ALA A 203 -26.20 17.43 -1.38
CA ALA A 203 -27.27 16.48 -1.68
C ALA A 203 -28.57 17.00 -1.02
N PRO A 204 -29.71 17.02 -1.71
CA PRO A 204 -29.88 16.66 -3.11
C PRO A 204 -29.34 17.77 -4.04
N SER A 205 -28.73 17.42 -5.16
CA SER A 205 -28.33 18.38 -6.20
C SER A 205 -28.04 17.69 -7.53
N ASP A 206 -28.08 18.45 -8.62
CA ASP A 206 -27.57 18.01 -9.92
C ASP A 206 -26.13 18.51 -10.11
N ILE A 207 -25.23 17.61 -10.52
CA ILE A 207 -23.81 17.90 -10.73
C ILE A 207 -23.34 17.52 -12.13
N LEU A 208 -22.32 18.22 -12.62
CA LEU A 208 -21.53 17.86 -13.79
C LEU A 208 -20.21 17.25 -13.34
N LEU A 209 -20.08 15.94 -13.54
CA LEU A 209 -18.85 15.19 -13.33
C LEU A 209 -18.10 15.08 -14.66
N ARG A 210 -16.88 15.63 -14.76
CA ARG A 210 -16.10 15.68 -16.02
C ARG A 210 -14.70 15.08 -15.85
N SER A 211 -14.18 14.38 -16.87
CA SER A 211 -12.86 13.73 -16.80
C SER A 211 -12.14 13.65 -18.15
N ARG A 212 -10.80 13.59 -18.11
CA ARG A 212 -9.93 13.43 -19.29
C ARG A 212 -8.67 12.60 -19.01
N LEU A 213 -8.12 12.00 -20.06
CA LEU A 213 -6.87 11.23 -20.06
C LEU A 213 -5.68 12.14 -20.37
N ILE A 214 -4.91 12.48 -19.34
CA ILE A 214 -3.75 13.39 -19.44
C ILE A 214 -2.57 12.74 -20.15
N ARG A 215 -2.26 11.48 -19.85
CA ARG A 215 -1.17 10.73 -20.51
C ARG A 215 -1.29 9.22 -20.33
N ARG A 216 -0.56 8.49 -21.18
CA ARG A 216 -0.43 7.03 -21.10
C ARG A 216 1.03 6.60 -21.19
N GLU A 217 1.48 5.80 -20.22
CA GLU A 217 2.84 5.27 -20.15
C GLU A 217 2.82 3.73 -20.13
N ARG A 218 2.97 3.12 -21.32
CA ARG A 218 2.89 1.66 -21.52
C ARG A 218 1.56 1.07 -21.03
N ARG A 219 1.50 0.65 -19.75
CA ARG A 219 0.31 0.09 -19.08
C ARG A 219 -0.35 1.01 -18.07
N LYS A 220 0.25 2.16 -17.76
CA LYS A 220 -0.34 3.19 -16.88
C LYS A 220 -1.15 4.17 -17.71
N TRP A 221 -2.35 4.48 -17.24
CA TRP A 221 -3.23 5.53 -17.75
C TRP A 221 -3.40 6.56 -16.63
N PHE A 222 -3.21 7.84 -16.94
CA PHE A 222 -3.27 8.93 -15.97
C PHE A 222 -4.45 9.84 -16.30
N THR A 223 -5.46 9.84 -15.45
CA THR A 223 -6.70 10.61 -15.63
C THR A 223 -6.85 11.66 -14.54
N GLU A 224 -7.45 12.79 -14.89
CA GLU A 224 -7.98 13.77 -13.93
C GLU A 224 -9.50 13.89 -14.08
N ALA A 225 -10.18 14.37 -13.04
CA ALA A 225 -11.60 14.62 -13.06
C ALA A 225 -12.01 15.71 -12.08
N GLU A 226 -13.19 16.28 -12.30
CA GLU A 226 -13.75 17.39 -11.52
C GLU A 226 -15.26 17.19 -11.33
N ILE A 227 -15.76 17.48 -10.12
CA ILE A 227 -17.19 17.68 -9.84
C ILE A 227 -17.45 19.19 -9.91
N VAL A 228 -18.48 19.58 -10.68
CA VAL A 228 -18.81 20.96 -10.99
C VAL A 228 -20.31 21.20 -10.75
N ASP A 229 -20.67 22.36 -10.19
CA ASP A 229 -22.06 22.77 -10.03
C ASP A 229 -22.68 23.38 -11.31
N GLY A 230 -23.96 23.73 -11.25
CA GLY A 230 -24.67 24.40 -12.36
C GLY A 230 -24.27 25.86 -12.62
N ALA A 231 -23.43 26.47 -11.78
CA ALA A 231 -22.83 27.79 -11.99
C ALA A 231 -21.43 27.69 -12.63
N GLY A 232 -20.84 26.50 -12.70
CA GLY A 232 -19.49 26.25 -13.22
C GLY A 232 -18.40 26.19 -12.13
N THR A 233 -18.77 26.26 -10.85
CA THR A 233 -17.82 26.16 -9.73
C THR A 233 -17.27 24.75 -9.62
N VAL A 234 -15.95 24.60 -9.59
CA VAL A 234 -15.29 23.30 -9.33
C VAL A 234 -15.34 23.03 -7.83
N LEU A 235 -16.15 22.04 -7.42
CA LEU A 235 -16.40 21.71 -6.02
C LEU A 235 -15.34 20.74 -5.47
N THR A 236 -14.90 19.78 -6.28
CA THR A 236 -13.91 18.76 -5.90
C THR A 236 -13.15 18.30 -7.14
N THR A 237 -11.84 18.09 -7.03
CA THR A 237 -11.00 17.55 -8.11
C THR A 237 -10.32 16.25 -7.69
N ALA A 238 -9.93 15.44 -8.67
CA ALA A 238 -9.25 14.18 -8.44
C ALA A 238 -8.24 13.83 -9.55
N GLU A 239 -7.16 13.14 -9.19
CA GLU A 239 -6.18 12.54 -10.11
C GLU A 239 -6.07 11.03 -9.84
N SER A 240 -5.91 10.21 -10.89
CA SER A 240 -5.80 8.75 -10.75
C SER A 240 -4.78 8.12 -11.71
N ILE A 241 -4.27 6.95 -11.29
CA ILE A 241 -3.39 6.08 -12.07
C ILE A 241 -4.06 4.71 -12.22
N THR A 242 -4.51 4.39 -13.43
CA THR A 242 -5.12 3.11 -13.77
C THR A 242 -4.14 2.19 -14.48
N LEU A 243 -4.05 0.93 -14.03
CA LEU A 243 -3.19 -0.11 -14.59
C LEU A 243 -3.96 -1.05 -15.52
N LYS A 244 -3.50 -1.14 -16.77
CA LYS A 244 -3.89 -2.17 -17.73
C LYS A 244 -3.18 -3.49 -17.42
N ILE A 245 -3.94 -4.59 -17.41
CA ILE A 245 -3.47 -5.97 -17.27
C ILE A 245 -3.97 -6.78 -18.47
N PHE A 246 -3.02 -7.29 -19.26
CA PHE A 246 -3.29 -8.10 -20.46
C PHE A 246 -3.66 -9.54 -20.08
N MET A 247 -4.84 -10.02 -20.49
CA MET A 247 -5.29 -11.37 -20.14
C MET A 247 -4.57 -12.47 -20.93
N TYR A 248 -4.09 -12.17 -22.15
CA TYR A 248 -3.24 -13.08 -22.95
C TYR A 248 -1.93 -13.48 -22.25
N PHE A 249 -1.41 -12.61 -21.37
CA PHE A 249 -0.16 -12.84 -20.63
C PHE A 249 -0.26 -14.01 -19.64
N ILE A 250 -1.48 -14.51 -19.38
CA ILE A 250 -1.76 -15.66 -18.51
C ILE A 250 -1.89 -16.97 -19.32
N ARG A 251 -1.94 -16.92 -20.67
CA ARG A 251 -2.39 -18.05 -21.51
C ARG A 251 -1.64 -18.34 -22.81
N GLY A 252 -0.66 -17.53 -23.23
CA GLY A 252 0.02 -17.72 -24.53
C GLY A 252 1.55 -17.72 -24.48
N THR A 253 2.15 -18.92 -24.43
CA THR A 253 3.43 -19.43 -24.98
C THR A 253 4.67 -18.57 -25.31
N HIS A 254 4.68 -17.24 -25.14
CA HIS A 254 5.94 -16.50 -25.09
C HIS A 254 6.65 -16.78 -23.76
N LYS A 255 7.78 -17.49 -23.86
CA LYS A 255 8.64 -17.87 -22.73
C LYS A 255 9.39 -16.65 -22.20
N MET A 256 8.69 -15.81 -21.43
CA MET A 256 9.27 -14.81 -20.53
C MET A 256 10.50 -15.40 -19.84
N ALA A 257 11.63 -14.69 -19.84
CA ALA A 257 12.91 -15.23 -19.35
C ALA A 257 12.83 -15.81 -17.91
N ASN A 258 11.94 -15.25 -17.08
CA ASN A 258 11.69 -15.73 -15.73
C ASN A 258 10.52 -16.73 -15.59
N SER A 259 9.62 -16.90 -16.57
CA SER A 259 8.43 -17.77 -16.38
C SER A 259 8.77 -19.26 -16.31
N LYS A 260 9.93 -19.69 -16.86
CA LYS A 260 10.50 -21.03 -16.61
C LYS A 260 10.67 -21.30 -15.10
N TYR A 261 10.88 -20.27 -14.29
CA TYR A 261 11.17 -20.37 -12.86
C TYR A 261 10.10 -19.71 -11.99
N GLU A 262 9.05 -19.10 -12.54
CA GLU A 262 8.01 -18.42 -11.75
C GLU A 262 7.27 -19.37 -10.79
N TYR A 263 7.24 -20.66 -11.10
CA TYR A 263 6.73 -21.70 -10.21
C TYR A 263 7.46 -21.76 -8.85
N VAL A 264 8.72 -21.29 -8.73
CA VAL A 264 9.41 -21.25 -7.41
C VAL A 264 8.72 -20.27 -6.44
N LYS A 265 7.95 -19.31 -6.96
CA LYS A 265 7.15 -18.40 -6.14
C LYS A 265 6.02 -19.11 -5.40
N ALA A 266 5.54 -20.25 -5.88
CA ALA A 266 4.54 -21.06 -5.16
C ALA A 266 5.12 -21.74 -3.89
N PHE A 267 6.44 -21.70 -3.69
CA PHE A 267 7.10 -22.13 -2.46
C PHE A 267 7.24 -20.99 -1.44
N GLU A 268 6.92 -19.73 -1.79
CA GLU A 268 6.85 -18.63 -0.82
C GLU A 268 5.63 -18.83 0.10
N GLN A 269 5.87 -19.24 1.35
CA GLN A 269 4.81 -19.30 2.36
C GLN A 269 4.43 -17.91 2.87
N PRO A 270 3.12 -17.61 3.05
CA PRO A 270 2.67 -16.31 3.55
C PRO A 270 2.76 -16.24 5.08
N ASP A 271 3.87 -15.71 5.61
CA ASP A 271 4.08 -15.39 7.03
C ASP A 271 3.12 -14.27 7.51
N ILE A 272 1.84 -14.59 7.73
CA ILE A 272 0.79 -13.66 8.18
C ILE A 272 0.70 -13.67 9.71
N LEU A 273 0.86 -12.50 10.33
CA LEU A 273 0.72 -12.32 11.77
C LEU A 273 -0.77 -12.23 12.17
N LEU A 274 -1.11 -12.76 13.35
CA LEU A 274 -2.50 -12.82 13.84
C LEU A 274 -3.09 -11.41 14.05
N PRO A 275 -4.20 -11.02 13.39
CA PRO A 275 -4.83 -9.73 13.60
C PRO A 275 -5.26 -9.48 15.06
N ASN A 276 -5.37 -8.21 15.45
CA ASN A 276 -5.75 -7.77 16.79
C ASN A 276 -4.82 -8.26 17.93
N THR A 277 -3.55 -8.53 17.62
CA THR A 277 -2.51 -8.85 18.62
C THR A 277 -1.44 -7.76 18.71
N TRP A 278 -0.72 -7.70 19.82
CA TRP A 278 0.48 -6.88 19.96
C TRP A 278 1.64 -7.56 19.24
N ILE A 279 2.21 -6.91 18.22
CA ILE A 279 3.39 -7.40 17.49
C ILE A 279 4.64 -6.77 18.11
N VAL A 280 5.55 -7.57 18.64
CA VAL A 280 6.78 -7.18 19.34
C VAL A 280 7.99 -7.58 18.50
N VAL A 281 8.81 -6.65 18.00
CA VAL A 281 9.80 -6.93 16.96
C VAL A 281 11.26 -6.90 17.44
N ARG A 282 11.88 -8.07 17.67
CA ARG A 282 13.32 -8.20 17.97
C ARG A 282 14.22 -7.58 16.91
N ILE A 283 15.32 -7.00 17.38
CA ILE A 283 16.62 -6.89 16.71
C ILE A 283 17.66 -7.51 17.67
N ASP A 284 18.75 -8.11 17.19
CA ASP A 284 19.79 -8.76 18.00
C ASP A 284 21.16 -8.76 17.29
N GLY A 285 22.23 -8.38 17.98
CA GLY A 285 23.56 -8.22 17.37
C GLY A 285 24.23 -9.54 16.98
N ARG A 286 24.35 -9.85 15.68
CA ARG A 286 24.96 -11.09 15.19
C ARG A 286 26.46 -11.10 15.48
N GLY A 287 26.90 -12.10 16.24
CA GLY A 287 28.33 -12.28 16.58
C GLY A 287 28.94 -11.12 17.39
N PHE A 288 28.11 -10.31 18.08
CA PHE A 288 28.54 -9.03 18.68
C PHE A 288 29.69 -9.14 19.70
N HIS A 289 29.98 -10.31 20.26
CA HIS A 289 31.21 -10.53 21.02
C HIS A 289 32.45 -10.15 20.19
N LYS A 290 32.61 -10.73 18.99
CA LYS A 290 33.72 -10.45 18.06
C LYS A 290 33.77 -8.97 17.66
N LEU A 291 32.62 -8.35 17.46
CA LEU A 291 32.51 -6.91 17.17
C LEU A 291 33.06 -6.08 18.35
N THR A 292 32.57 -6.35 19.57
CA THR A 292 32.95 -5.60 20.78
C THR A 292 34.41 -5.79 21.15
N ASP A 293 35.01 -6.93 20.78
CA ASP A 293 36.43 -7.22 21.00
C ASP A 293 37.30 -6.56 19.92
N ARG A 294 36.89 -6.62 18.63
CA ARG A 294 37.62 -6.00 17.51
C ARG A 294 37.68 -4.47 17.58
N TYR A 295 36.63 -3.82 18.06
CA TYR A 295 36.54 -2.36 18.16
C TYR A 295 36.75 -1.83 19.61
N GLY A 296 37.33 -2.65 20.50
CA GLY A 296 37.79 -2.18 21.82
C GLY A 296 36.71 -1.62 22.74
N PHE A 297 35.52 -2.24 22.78
CA PHE A 297 34.42 -1.76 23.62
C PHE A 297 34.73 -1.97 25.10
N LYS A 298 34.48 -0.94 25.92
CA LYS A 298 34.64 -0.99 27.38
C LYS A 298 33.73 -2.08 27.98
N LYS A 299 34.30 -2.93 28.83
CA LYS A 299 33.58 -4.00 29.56
C LYS A 299 33.41 -3.57 31.02
N PRO A 300 32.30 -3.90 31.71
CA PRO A 300 31.17 -4.71 31.25
C PRO A 300 30.22 -3.97 30.29
N ASN A 301 30.19 -2.63 30.34
CA ASN A 301 29.30 -1.77 29.56
C ASN A 301 30.06 -0.62 28.87
N ASP A 302 29.83 -0.40 27.56
CA ASP A 302 30.36 0.76 26.82
C ASP A 302 29.23 1.73 26.49
N ARG A 303 29.30 2.94 27.06
CA ARG A 303 28.27 3.96 26.90
C ARG A 303 28.08 4.39 25.43
N ARG A 304 29.17 4.45 24.63
CA ARG A 304 29.12 4.83 23.21
C ARG A 304 28.31 3.84 22.39
N ALA A 305 28.51 2.54 22.67
CA ALA A 305 27.78 1.46 22.02
C ALA A 305 26.28 1.50 22.37
N LEU A 306 25.95 1.79 23.64
CA LEU A 306 24.56 1.91 24.10
C LEU A 306 23.86 3.13 23.49
N ASP A 307 24.51 4.29 23.43
CA ASP A 307 23.91 5.51 22.88
C ASP A 307 23.78 5.46 21.36
N LEU A 308 24.74 4.90 20.63
CA LEU A 308 24.61 4.58 19.20
C LEU A 308 23.42 3.65 18.94
N MET A 309 23.27 2.61 19.77
CA MET A 309 22.14 1.68 19.70
C MET A 309 20.80 2.39 19.95
N ASN A 310 20.72 3.28 20.94
CA ASN A 310 19.52 4.08 21.23
C ASN A 310 19.19 5.06 20.08
N ALA A 311 20.19 5.76 19.54
CA ALA A 311 20.00 6.76 18.49
C ALA A 311 19.64 6.13 17.13
N ALA A 312 20.09 4.90 16.85
CA ALA A 312 19.57 4.09 15.76
C ALA A 312 18.08 3.74 15.97
N ALA A 313 17.68 3.29 17.17
CA ALA A 313 16.28 2.95 17.46
C ALA A 313 15.33 4.17 17.34
N VAL A 314 15.76 5.34 17.84
CA VAL A 314 14.99 6.60 17.73
C VAL A 314 14.78 7.02 16.27
N LYS A 315 15.71 6.70 15.36
CA LYS A 315 15.50 6.91 13.92
C LYS A 315 14.51 5.91 13.34
N VAL A 316 14.61 4.61 13.68
CA VAL A 316 13.63 3.61 13.22
C VAL A 316 12.20 3.98 13.63
N MET A 317 11.98 4.50 14.83
CA MET A 317 10.66 4.99 15.27
C MET A 317 10.15 6.22 14.49
N LYS A 318 11.05 7.06 13.96
CA LYS A 318 10.67 8.25 13.16
C LYS A 318 10.38 7.89 11.71
N ASP A 319 11.14 6.95 11.15
CA ASP A 319 10.99 6.50 9.76
C ASP A 319 9.78 5.54 9.60
N LEU A 320 9.35 4.90 10.69
CA LEU A 320 8.21 3.97 10.74
C LEU A 320 7.20 4.46 11.80
N PRO A 321 6.34 5.45 11.48
CA PRO A 321 5.48 6.15 12.45
C PRO A 321 4.39 5.27 13.09
N ASP A 322 4.15 4.09 12.53
CA ASP A 322 3.32 3.03 13.11
C ASP A 322 3.85 2.51 14.46
N ILE A 323 5.11 2.79 14.80
CA ILE A 323 5.78 2.26 15.99
C ILE A 323 5.50 3.10 17.24
N CYS A 324 4.70 2.57 18.15
CA CYS A 324 4.22 3.24 19.35
C CYS A 324 5.22 3.24 20.52
N ILE A 325 6.02 2.18 20.69
CA ILE A 325 6.98 2.01 21.81
C ILE A 325 8.21 1.25 21.29
N ALA A 326 9.41 1.67 21.73
CA ALA A 326 10.64 0.89 21.65
C ALA A 326 11.10 0.45 23.05
N TYR A 327 11.49 -0.82 23.20
CA TYR A 327 12.05 -1.36 24.46
C TYR A 327 13.08 -2.46 24.15
N GLY A 328 14.15 -2.64 24.92
CA GLY A 328 15.19 -3.63 24.57
C GLY A 328 14.86 -5.10 24.91
N ILE A 329 15.12 -6.04 23.98
CA ILE A 329 15.20 -7.53 24.11
C ILE A 329 13.95 -8.36 23.63
N SER A 330 14.19 -9.47 22.87
CA SER A 330 13.26 -10.54 22.36
C SER A 330 12.23 -10.17 21.24
N ASP A 331 11.49 -11.03 20.48
CA ASP A 331 11.59 -12.37 19.74
C ASP A 331 10.41 -12.43 18.69
N GLU A 332 10.10 -13.25 17.63
CA GLU A 332 10.53 -14.41 16.76
C GLU A 332 9.75 -14.56 15.35
N TYR A 333 10.07 -13.87 14.19
CA TYR A 333 9.40 -13.88 12.81
C TYR A 333 10.15 -13.07 11.68
N ARG A 334 9.59 -12.72 10.47
CA ARG A 334 10.36 -12.23 9.24
C ARG A 334 10.03 -10.92 8.43
N LYS A 335 8.84 -10.67 7.84
CA LYS A 335 8.70 -9.57 6.81
C LYS A 335 8.82 -8.14 7.36
N LEU A 336 7.99 -7.78 8.34
CA LEU A 336 8.06 -6.47 9.02
C LEU A 336 9.40 -6.30 9.78
N VAL A 337 9.96 -7.42 10.21
CA VAL A 337 11.34 -7.58 10.71
C VAL A 337 12.40 -7.16 9.68
N THR A 338 12.35 -7.61 8.43
CA THR A 338 13.41 -7.27 7.45
C THR A 338 13.51 -5.77 7.20
N THR A 339 12.39 -5.04 7.21
CA THR A 339 12.37 -3.57 7.17
C THR A 339 13.03 -3.00 8.42
N ILE A 340 12.53 -3.35 9.60
CA ILE A 340 13.04 -2.84 10.89
C ILE A 340 14.54 -3.10 11.09
N VAL A 341 15.00 -4.32 10.79
CA VAL A 341 16.41 -4.73 10.94
C VAL A 341 17.30 -4.02 9.92
N SER A 342 16.88 -3.88 8.66
CA SER A 342 17.69 -3.18 7.65
C SER A 342 17.76 -1.68 7.93
N THR A 343 16.65 -1.03 8.28
CA THR A 343 16.63 0.40 8.68
C THR A 343 17.46 0.62 9.96
N PHE A 344 17.37 -0.26 10.97
CA PHE A 344 18.23 -0.18 12.15
C PHE A 344 19.72 -0.35 11.81
N THR A 345 20.06 -1.35 11.00
CA THR A 345 21.45 -1.61 10.57
C THR A 345 22.01 -0.42 9.81
N ALA A 346 21.23 0.17 8.90
CA ALA A 346 21.61 1.35 8.14
C ALA A 346 21.88 2.56 9.05
N HIS A 347 20.99 2.85 10.01
CA HIS A 347 21.21 3.93 10.98
C HIS A 347 22.38 3.66 11.92
N TYR A 348 22.58 2.41 12.36
CA TYR A 348 23.71 2.03 13.22
C TYR A 348 25.06 2.17 12.51
N VAL A 349 25.14 1.84 11.22
CA VAL A 349 26.34 2.07 10.39
C VAL A 349 26.53 3.56 10.10
N TYR A 350 25.48 4.26 9.70
CA TYR A 350 25.53 5.69 9.36
C TYR A 350 25.97 6.57 10.54
N GLN A 351 25.45 6.29 11.74
CA GLN A 351 25.77 7.04 12.96
C GLN A 351 27.08 6.59 13.63
N TRP A 352 27.71 5.49 13.20
CA TRP A 352 28.89 4.92 13.88
C TRP A 352 30.00 5.95 14.10
N GLY A 353 30.34 6.73 13.07
CA GLY A 353 31.41 7.74 13.14
C GLY A 353 31.16 8.86 14.16
N THR A 354 29.91 9.09 14.57
CA THR A 354 29.55 10.06 15.62
C THR A 354 29.87 9.53 17.03
N TYR A 355 29.86 8.22 17.23
CA TYR A 355 30.08 7.58 18.54
C TYR A 355 31.43 6.87 18.66
N PHE A 356 32.07 6.55 17.53
CA PHE A 356 33.32 5.81 17.40
C PHE A 356 34.26 6.46 16.35
N PRO A 357 34.60 7.76 16.47
CA PRO A 357 35.36 8.49 15.46
C PRO A 357 36.75 7.88 15.20
N ASP A 358 37.45 7.47 16.26
CA ASP A 358 38.84 6.97 16.20
C ASP A 358 38.93 5.52 15.67
N THR A 359 37.79 4.85 15.50
CA THR A 359 37.70 3.41 15.18
C THR A 359 36.72 3.18 14.02
N PRO A 360 37.06 3.60 12.78
CA PRO A 360 36.18 3.47 11.63
C PRO A 360 35.86 2.01 11.27
N LEU A 361 34.62 1.76 10.85
CA LEU A 361 34.14 0.44 10.46
C LEU A 361 34.95 -0.15 9.30
N GLN A 362 35.27 -1.44 9.42
CA GLN A 362 36.02 -2.20 8.43
C GLN A 362 35.10 -3.18 7.69
N PRO A 363 35.18 -3.29 6.34
CA PRO A 363 34.29 -4.17 5.55
C PRO A 363 34.14 -5.64 6.02
N PRO A 364 35.19 -6.37 6.46
CA PRO A 364 35.02 -7.75 6.97
C PRO A 364 34.38 -7.82 8.36
N HIS A 365 34.17 -6.67 9.03
CA HIS A 365 33.74 -6.55 10.42
C HIS A 365 32.62 -5.51 10.58
N LEU A 366 31.70 -5.45 9.61
CA LEU A 366 30.50 -4.62 9.69
C LEU A 366 29.52 -5.17 10.74
N PRO A 367 28.85 -4.31 11.51
CA PRO A 367 27.78 -4.72 12.41
C PRO A 367 26.61 -5.26 11.58
N SER A 368 26.19 -6.49 11.87
CA SER A 368 24.98 -7.08 11.29
C SER A 368 24.04 -7.50 12.41
N PHE A 369 22.75 -7.43 12.14
CA PHE A 369 21.71 -7.72 13.10
C PHE A 369 20.83 -8.84 12.60
N ASP A 370 20.46 -9.73 13.53
CA ASP A 370 19.29 -10.58 13.44
C ASP A 370 18.08 -9.76 13.89
N GLY A 371 16.89 -10.25 13.61
CA GLY A 371 15.69 -9.69 14.19
C GLY A 371 14.50 -10.55 13.84
N ARG A 372 13.47 -10.50 14.69
CA ARG A 372 12.44 -11.53 14.75
C ARG A 372 11.25 -11.08 15.64
N ALA A 373 9.98 -11.21 15.24
CA ALA A 373 8.81 -10.64 15.96
C ALA A 373 7.82 -11.65 16.59
N VAL A 374 7.15 -11.35 17.71
CA VAL A 374 6.19 -12.25 18.41
C VAL A 374 4.86 -11.54 18.57
N VAL A 375 3.79 -12.33 18.49
CA VAL A 375 2.41 -11.89 18.72
C VAL A 375 1.97 -12.18 20.16
N TYR A 376 1.51 -11.16 20.88
CA TYR A 376 0.89 -11.29 22.21
C TYR A 376 -0.60 -10.94 22.15
N PRO A 377 -1.51 -11.87 22.51
CA PRO A 377 -2.94 -11.72 22.22
C PRO A 377 -3.68 -10.76 23.15
N ASN A 378 -3.04 -10.26 24.22
CA ASN A 378 -3.63 -9.26 25.11
C ASN A 378 -2.55 -8.44 25.84
N THR A 379 -2.98 -7.31 26.40
CA THR A 379 -2.11 -6.33 27.09
C THR A 379 -1.50 -6.84 28.39
N ARG A 380 -2.07 -7.87 29.04
CA ARG A 380 -1.47 -8.47 30.25
C ARG A 380 -0.22 -9.26 29.88
N ILE A 381 -0.34 -10.24 28.97
CA ILE A 381 0.80 -11.06 28.53
C ILE A 381 1.90 -10.19 27.90
N PHE A 382 1.50 -9.14 27.17
CA PHE A 382 2.43 -8.12 26.66
C PHE A 382 3.20 -7.36 27.76
N ARG A 383 2.54 -6.99 28.87
CA ARG A 383 3.21 -6.38 30.03
C ARG A 383 4.10 -7.38 30.76
N ASP A 384 3.64 -8.61 30.94
CA ASP A 384 4.39 -9.70 31.59
C ASP A 384 5.70 -9.97 30.81
N TYR A 385 5.63 -9.97 29.47
CA TYR A 385 6.79 -9.99 28.60
C TYR A 385 7.77 -8.82 28.86
N MET A 386 7.28 -7.57 28.81
CA MET A 386 8.14 -6.39 29.05
C MET A 386 8.83 -6.44 30.42
N SER A 387 8.11 -6.88 31.47
CA SER A 387 8.67 -7.13 32.79
C SER A 387 9.74 -8.23 32.79
N TRP A 388 9.51 -9.34 32.09
CA TRP A 388 10.51 -10.41 31.92
C TRP A 388 11.78 -9.94 31.21
N ARG A 389 11.68 -9.00 30.25
CA ARG A 389 12.85 -8.38 29.60
C ARG A 389 13.58 -7.40 30.53
N GLN A 390 12.86 -6.70 31.41
CA GLN A 390 13.46 -5.84 32.43
C GLN A 390 14.23 -6.63 33.52
N VAL A 391 13.72 -7.81 33.92
CA VAL A 391 14.41 -8.70 34.87
C VAL A 391 15.67 -9.31 34.25
N ASP A 392 15.60 -9.79 33.01
CA ASP A 392 16.74 -10.37 32.28
C ASP A 392 17.85 -9.34 32.03
N CYS A 393 17.51 -8.09 31.72
CA CYS A 393 18.48 -7.00 31.63
C CYS A 393 19.27 -6.81 32.94
N LYS A 394 18.59 -6.80 34.10
CA LYS A 394 19.21 -6.70 35.43
C LYS A 394 20.12 -7.90 35.70
N TYR A 395 19.64 -9.12 35.43
CA TYR A 395 20.38 -10.37 35.67
C TYR A 395 21.63 -10.49 34.78
N LEU A 396 21.51 -10.18 33.49
CA LEU A 396 22.64 -10.18 32.55
C LEU A 396 23.69 -9.12 32.88
N THR A 397 23.28 -7.96 33.40
CA THR A 397 24.21 -6.92 33.87
C THR A 397 25.02 -7.44 35.06
N LEU A 398 24.35 -7.92 36.11
CA LEU A 398 24.98 -8.47 37.31
C LEU A 398 25.94 -9.62 36.99
N LEU A 399 25.55 -10.55 36.11
CA LEU A 399 26.45 -11.62 35.66
C LEU A 399 27.67 -11.07 34.88
N SER A 400 27.47 -10.06 34.03
CA SER A 400 28.56 -9.47 33.25
C SER A 400 29.57 -8.72 34.12
N ASP A 401 29.10 -8.08 35.20
CA ASP A 401 29.92 -7.40 36.18
C ASP A 401 30.74 -8.44 36.97
N GLN A 402 30.08 -9.48 37.51
CA GLN A 402 30.73 -10.57 38.26
C GLN A 402 31.80 -11.29 37.42
N VAL A 403 31.51 -11.66 36.17
CA VAL A 403 32.49 -12.29 35.27
C VAL A 403 33.66 -11.34 34.93
N THR A 404 33.41 -10.03 34.84
CA THR A 404 34.46 -9.04 34.61
C THR A 404 35.37 -8.87 35.84
N HIS A 405 34.79 -8.86 37.05
CA HIS A 405 35.55 -8.85 38.30
C HIS A 405 36.37 -10.13 38.50
N ALA A 406 35.78 -11.31 38.29
CA ALA A 406 36.46 -12.59 38.39
C ALA A 406 37.67 -12.65 37.44
N ARG A 407 37.50 -12.28 36.17
CA ARG A 407 38.61 -12.25 35.19
C ARG A 407 39.75 -11.32 35.58
N LYS A 408 39.44 -10.14 36.13
CA LYS A 408 40.46 -9.22 36.66
C LYS A 408 41.23 -9.85 37.82
N ALA A 409 40.53 -10.48 38.78
CA ALA A 409 41.15 -11.18 39.91
C ALA A 409 42.06 -12.33 39.45
N THR A 410 41.64 -13.15 38.48
CA THR A 410 42.51 -14.21 37.94
C THR A 410 43.78 -13.64 37.30
N SER A 411 43.69 -12.52 36.58
CA SER A 411 44.86 -11.85 35.98
C SER A 411 45.80 -11.19 37.00
N THR A 412 45.44 -11.10 38.29
CA THR A 412 46.33 -10.56 39.35
C THR A 412 47.09 -11.64 40.12
N ILE A 413 46.83 -12.93 39.87
CA ILE A 413 47.36 -14.05 40.68
C ILE A 413 48.64 -14.67 40.07
N SER A 414 49.00 -14.34 38.82
CA SER A 414 50.06 -15.02 38.07
C SER A 414 51.45 -14.34 38.11
N THR A 415 51.84 -13.69 39.22
CA THR A 415 53.11 -12.92 39.30
C THR A 415 53.92 -13.11 40.59
N THR A 416 54.08 -14.35 41.07
CA THR A 416 55.18 -14.74 42.00
C THR A 416 55.50 -16.23 41.84
N PRO A 417 56.66 -16.62 41.26
CA PRO A 417 57.15 -17.99 41.33
C PRO A 417 57.87 -18.23 42.68
N PRO A 418 57.65 -19.37 43.36
CA PRO A 418 58.46 -19.74 44.53
C PRO A 418 59.86 -20.21 44.09
N SER A 419 60.90 -19.67 44.70
CA SER A 419 62.28 -20.08 44.49
C SER A 419 62.65 -21.27 45.37
N GLY A 420 62.90 -22.45 44.77
CA GLY A 420 63.33 -23.67 45.46
C GLY A 420 63.96 -24.67 44.48
N PRO A 421 65.19 -25.19 44.72
CA PRO A 421 65.92 -25.96 43.71
C PRO A 421 65.87 -27.48 43.94
N TRP A 422 65.34 -28.23 42.97
CA TRP A 422 65.58 -29.68 42.85
C TRP A 422 65.77 -30.11 41.40
N SER A 423 66.53 -31.18 41.22
CA SER A 423 67.23 -31.55 39.98
C SER A 423 66.50 -32.56 39.10
N ASN A 424 66.98 -32.66 37.85
CA ASN A 424 66.76 -33.73 36.88
C ASN A 424 66.46 -35.12 37.48
N LYS A 425 65.53 -35.85 36.84
CA LYS A 425 65.85 -37.18 36.31
C LYS A 425 64.90 -37.67 35.21
N GLU A 426 65.51 -37.94 34.05
CA GLU A 426 65.28 -39.04 33.09
C GLU A 426 63.96 -39.82 33.15
N ALA A 427 63.17 -39.71 32.07
CA ALA A 427 62.84 -40.82 31.16
C ALA A 427 62.42 -40.26 29.78
#